data_AF-A0A429BWN0-F1
#
_entry.id   AF-A0A429BWN0-F1
#
_cell.length_a   1.000
_cell.length_b   1.000
_cell.length_c   1.000
_cell.angle_alpha   90.00
_cell.angle_beta   90.00
_cell.angle_gamma   90.00
#
_symmetry.space_group_name_H-M   'P 1'
#
loop_
_entity.id
_entity.type
_entity.pdbx_description
1 polymer ?
#
loop_
_entity_poly.entity_id
_entity_poly.type
_entity_poly.pdbx_seq_one_letter_code
_entity_poly.pdbx_strand_id
1 'polypeptide(L)'
;HNYFNSEWTPGLAEAPASDDFWEDPESPDPVCSAGSATRLTAAQQHRAGATYVAAAARLFVAGDDRVRELIDGTGPRAPPAGVLTHAVGAGRGAGFLPDDGVRVTGGRLCSAVDPDPAVACLDEDTQGASPHFAYWWPERETGRGAVALDWTAPGTATRVRPRAPLSLKGADSLALRVIVPPGSTGTRLDVSVTDAAGRRATLGSVRA
;
A
#
# COMPACT_ATOMS: atom_id res chain seq x y z
N HIS A 1 3.28 -1.94 -14.03
CA HIS A 1 3.44 -2.39 -15.42
C HIS A 1 4.93 -2.52 -15.72
N ASN A 2 5.39 -3.73 -16.01
CA ASN A 2 6.78 -4.13 -16.16
C ASN A 2 7.38 -3.69 -17.51
N TYR A 3 7.36 -2.39 -17.78
CA TYR A 3 8.00 -1.81 -18.96
C TYR A 3 9.46 -1.46 -18.69
N PHE A 4 10.20 -2.35 -18.01
CA PHE A 4 11.51 -2.06 -17.42
C PHE A 4 12.68 -2.63 -18.22
N ASN A 5 12.42 -3.37 -19.29
CA ASN A 5 13.42 -3.88 -20.22
C ASN A 5 12.92 -3.77 -21.67
N SER A 6 13.78 -4.02 -22.65
CA SER A 6 13.41 -3.99 -24.07
C SER A 6 12.35 -5.03 -24.41
N GLU A 7 12.42 -6.21 -23.81
CA GLU A 7 11.58 -7.38 -24.15
C GLU A 7 10.12 -7.27 -23.68
N TRP A 8 9.82 -6.36 -22.75
CA TRP A 8 8.50 -6.25 -22.12
C TRP A 8 7.92 -4.84 -22.23
N THR A 9 8.50 -3.95 -23.05
CA THR A 9 7.99 -2.58 -23.25
C THR A 9 7.22 -2.44 -24.57
N PRO A 10 5.90 -2.20 -24.60
CA PRO A 10 5.13 -2.00 -25.81
C PRO A 10 5.72 -0.91 -26.69
N GLY A 11 5.94 -1.25 -27.96
CA GLY A 11 6.62 -0.39 -28.95
C GLY A 11 8.15 -0.48 -28.93
N LEU A 12 8.76 -1.20 -27.98
CA LEU A 12 10.19 -1.56 -27.97
C LEU A 12 10.41 -3.09 -27.98
N ALA A 13 9.46 -3.86 -27.45
CA ALA A 13 9.51 -5.32 -27.39
C ALA A 13 9.20 -5.98 -28.73
N GLU A 14 9.88 -7.10 -29.00
CA GLU A 14 9.60 -7.96 -30.15
C GLU A 14 8.27 -8.72 -29.98
N ALA A 15 7.91 -9.07 -28.74
CA ALA A 15 6.68 -9.77 -28.38
C ALA A 15 5.68 -8.86 -27.63
N PRO A 16 4.36 -9.14 -27.70
CA PRO A 16 3.36 -8.37 -26.96
C PRO A 16 3.56 -8.48 -25.44
N ALA A 17 3.57 -7.35 -24.74
CA ALA A 17 3.76 -7.25 -23.30
C ALA A 17 2.49 -6.71 -22.60
N SER A 18 1.45 -7.55 -22.57
CA SER A 18 0.08 -7.20 -22.15
C SER A 18 -0.42 -7.92 -20.90
N ASP A 19 0.44 -8.67 -20.21
CA ASP A 19 0.10 -9.47 -19.02
C ASP A 19 -0.17 -8.61 -17.78
N ASP A 20 0.55 -7.49 -17.63
CA ASP A 20 0.35 -6.55 -16.52
C ASP A 20 -0.81 -5.57 -16.74
N PHE A 21 -1.17 -5.33 -18.00
CA PHE A 21 -2.25 -4.43 -18.43
C PHE A 21 -2.51 -4.63 -19.92
N TRP A 22 -3.77 -4.81 -20.28
CA TRP A 22 -4.21 -4.81 -21.67
C TRP A 22 -5.14 -3.63 -21.92
N GLU A 23 -5.09 -3.10 -23.15
CA GLU A 23 -6.08 -2.12 -23.58
C GLU A 23 -7.42 -2.82 -23.78
N ASP A 24 -8.47 -2.24 -23.21
CA ASP A 24 -9.85 -2.55 -23.57
C ASP A 24 -10.33 -1.43 -24.52
N PRO A 25 -10.49 -1.72 -25.84
CA PRO A 25 -10.95 -0.73 -26.80
C PRO A 25 -12.37 -0.21 -26.53
N GLU A 26 -13.20 -1.00 -25.83
CA GLU A 26 -14.58 -0.65 -25.52
C GLU A 26 -14.68 0.13 -24.20
N SER A 27 -13.69 -0.01 -23.32
CA SER A 27 -13.61 0.68 -22.03
C SER A 27 -12.17 1.06 -21.65
N PRO A 28 -11.57 2.06 -22.32
CA PRO A 28 -10.21 2.49 -22.01
C PRO A 28 -10.10 3.03 -20.57
N ASP A 29 -9.04 2.64 -19.87
CA ASP A 29 -8.77 3.13 -18.51
C ASP A 29 -8.32 4.60 -18.56
N PRO A 30 -8.98 5.53 -17.85
CA PRO A 30 -8.68 6.95 -17.96
C PRO A 30 -7.29 7.34 -17.45
N VAL A 31 -6.63 6.49 -16.67
CA VAL A 31 -5.31 6.73 -16.06
C VAL A 31 -4.22 5.93 -16.78
N CYS A 32 -4.51 4.69 -17.11
CA CYS A 32 -3.55 3.69 -17.55
C CYS A 32 -3.50 3.51 -19.07
N SER A 33 -4.58 3.79 -19.81
CA SER A 33 -4.58 3.60 -21.27
C SER A 33 -3.59 4.52 -21.98
N ALA A 34 -3.05 4.03 -23.10
CA ALA A 34 -2.16 4.73 -23.98
C ALA A 34 -2.79 6.05 -24.46
N GLY A 35 -2.01 7.12 -24.41
CA GLY A 35 -2.47 8.47 -24.75
C GLY A 35 -3.11 9.25 -23.59
N SER A 36 -3.39 8.62 -22.44
CA SER A 36 -3.79 9.37 -21.24
C SER A 36 -2.67 10.32 -20.78
N ALA A 37 -3.03 11.51 -20.32
CA ALA A 37 -2.08 12.53 -19.85
C ALA A 37 -1.25 12.07 -18.64
N THR A 38 -1.74 11.09 -17.89
CA THR A 38 -1.06 10.50 -16.73
C THR A 38 -0.15 9.32 -17.10
N ARG A 39 -0.20 8.84 -18.34
CA ARG A 39 0.56 7.68 -18.82
C ARG A 39 1.91 8.12 -19.37
N LEU A 40 2.99 7.61 -18.77
CA LEU A 40 4.35 7.78 -19.28
C LEU A 40 4.51 7.10 -20.66
N THR A 41 5.33 7.68 -21.53
CA THR A 41 5.72 7.03 -22.80
C THR A 41 6.53 5.75 -22.53
N ALA A 42 6.58 4.84 -23.49
CA ALA A 42 7.39 3.61 -23.40
C ALA A 42 8.83 3.87 -22.93
N ALA A 43 9.52 4.83 -23.56
CA ALA A 43 10.89 5.20 -23.19
C ALA A 43 11.00 5.81 -21.77
N GLN A 44 10.00 6.58 -21.34
CA GLN A 44 9.96 7.14 -19.98
C GLN A 44 9.75 6.04 -18.93
N GLN A 45 8.89 5.06 -19.21
CA GLN A 45 8.65 3.93 -18.32
C GLN A 45 9.90 3.06 -18.17
N HIS A 46 10.59 2.73 -19.27
CA HIS A 46 11.87 2.01 -19.25
C HIS A 46 12.93 2.73 -18.43
N ARG A 47 13.07 4.05 -18.61
CA ARG A 47 14.02 4.86 -17.84
C ARG A 47 13.69 4.88 -16.34
N ALA A 48 12.41 5.03 -15.99
CA ALA A 48 11.96 4.99 -14.60
C ALA A 48 12.29 3.63 -13.97
N GLY A 49 11.95 2.53 -14.65
CA GLY A 49 12.28 1.16 -14.24
C GLY A 49 13.74 0.92 -13.94
N ALA A 50 14.59 1.17 -14.93
CA ALA A 50 16.02 0.98 -14.81
C ALA A 50 16.61 1.77 -13.62
N THR A 51 16.08 2.97 -13.37
CA THR A 51 16.49 3.81 -12.23
C THR A 51 16.17 3.14 -10.89
N TYR A 52 14.93 2.67 -10.70
CA TYR A 52 14.51 2.03 -9.45
C TYR A 52 15.15 0.66 -9.23
N VAL A 53 15.32 -0.15 -10.29
CA VAL A 53 16.02 -1.44 -10.21
C VAL A 53 17.49 -1.23 -9.83
N ALA A 54 18.17 -0.25 -10.43
CA ALA A 54 19.54 0.08 -10.07
C ALA A 54 19.66 0.58 -8.62
N ALA A 55 18.73 1.42 -8.17
CA ALA A 55 18.68 1.89 -6.79
C ALA A 55 18.41 0.75 -5.79
N ALA A 56 17.50 -0.18 -6.12
CA ALA A 56 17.23 -1.36 -5.30
C ALA A 56 18.47 -2.26 -5.20
N ALA A 57 19.19 -2.50 -6.31
CA ALA A 57 20.43 -3.25 -6.28
C ALA A 57 21.51 -2.56 -5.40
N ARG A 58 21.64 -1.23 -5.51
CA ARG A 58 22.55 -0.46 -4.65
C ARG A 58 22.19 -0.57 -3.18
N LEU A 59 20.91 -0.43 -2.83
CA LEU A 59 20.46 -0.48 -1.44
C LEU A 59 20.56 -1.90 -0.86
N PHE A 60 19.96 -2.90 -1.51
CA PHE A 60 19.78 -4.22 -0.93
C PHE A 60 20.96 -5.17 -1.17
N VAL A 61 21.67 -5.03 -2.29
CA VAL A 61 22.83 -5.90 -2.62
C VAL A 61 24.13 -5.25 -2.18
N ALA A 62 24.32 -3.96 -2.48
CA ALA A 62 25.56 -3.26 -2.18
C ALA A 62 25.57 -2.52 -0.83
N GLY A 63 24.43 -2.46 -0.12
CA GLY A 63 24.33 -1.77 1.17
C GLY A 63 24.53 -0.25 1.10
N ASP A 64 24.37 0.37 -0.07
CA ASP A 64 24.55 1.81 -0.27
C ASP A 64 23.30 2.58 0.18
N ASP A 65 23.28 2.98 1.45
CA ASP A 65 22.11 3.62 2.06
C ASP A 65 21.79 5.00 1.48
N ARG A 66 22.70 5.62 0.72
CA ARG A 66 22.51 6.95 0.14
C ARG A 66 21.39 7.01 -0.88
N VAL A 67 20.97 5.86 -1.44
CA VAL A 67 19.84 5.78 -2.39
C VAL A 67 18.52 5.41 -1.73
N ARG A 68 18.50 5.20 -0.41
CA ARG A 68 17.31 4.80 0.35
C ARG A 68 16.13 5.73 0.09
N GLU A 69 16.38 7.03 0.08
CA GLU A 69 15.36 8.06 -0.11
C GLU A 69 14.61 7.95 -1.45
N LEU A 70 15.27 7.39 -2.48
CA LEU A 70 14.66 7.13 -3.78
C LEU A 70 13.72 5.92 -3.73
N ILE A 71 14.02 4.91 -2.89
CA ILE A 71 13.22 3.69 -2.75
C ILE A 71 12.07 3.86 -1.76
N ASP A 72 12.29 4.57 -0.65
CA ASP A 72 11.31 4.72 0.43
C ASP A 72 10.47 6.01 0.33
N GLY A 73 10.78 6.87 -0.65
CA GLY A 73 10.03 8.10 -0.96
C GLY A 73 10.24 9.26 0.03
N THR A 74 11.22 9.15 0.94
CA THR A 74 11.49 10.21 1.93
C THR A 74 12.21 11.43 1.33
N GLY A 75 12.87 11.30 0.18
CA GLY A 75 13.63 12.37 -0.47
C GLY A 75 13.04 12.89 -1.77
N PRO A 76 13.76 13.81 -2.45
CA PRO A 76 13.30 14.42 -3.69
C PRO A 76 13.16 13.37 -4.80
N ARG A 77 12.07 13.49 -5.56
CA ARG A 77 11.79 12.62 -6.71
C ARG A 77 12.85 12.85 -7.80
N ALA A 78 13.47 11.79 -8.29
CA ALA A 78 14.34 11.87 -9.46
C ALA A 78 13.49 12.11 -10.72
N PRO A 79 13.80 13.06 -11.63
CA PRO A 79 13.13 13.16 -12.92
C PRO A 79 13.57 12.04 -13.88
N PRO A 80 12.69 11.48 -14.73
CA PRO A 80 11.22 11.65 -14.81
C PRO A 80 10.47 10.74 -13.81
N ALA A 81 11.19 10.06 -12.92
CA ALA A 81 10.74 9.07 -11.97
C ALA A 81 9.99 9.67 -10.77
N GLY A 82 8.90 10.39 -11.02
CA GLY A 82 7.90 10.69 -10.00
C GLY A 82 6.95 9.51 -9.85
N VAL A 83 7.26 8.54 -8.99
CA VAL A 83 6.31 7.47 -8.67
C VAL A 83 5.50 7.91 -7.45
N LEU A 84 4.19 8.09 -7.67
CA LEU A 84 3.24 8.23 -6.56
C LEU A 84 2.90 6.81 -6.11
N THR A 85 3.77 6.20 -5.31
CA THR A 85 3.45 4.94 -4.66
C THR A 85 2.41 5.23 -3.57
N HIS A 86 1.22 4.66 -3.75
CA HIS A 86 0.25 4.57 -2.67
C HIS A 86 0.79 3.72 -1.49
N ALA A 87 1.76 2.84 -1.77
CA ALA A 87 2.17 1.77 -0.87
C ALA A 87 3.33 2.08 0.10
N VAL A 88 4.11 3.16 -0.01
CA VAL A 88 4.98 3.70 1.07
C VAL A 88 5.55 5.05 0.58
N GLY A 89 5.65 6.09 1.43
CA GLY A 89 6.63 7.15 1.13
C GLY A 89 6.19 8.49 0.54
N ALA A 90 4.99 9.02 0.80
CA ALA A 90 4.74 10.46 0.51
C ALA A 90 5.37 11.38 1.59
N GLY A 91 6.61 11.13 2.02
CA GLY A 91 7.21 11.76 3.20
C GLY A 91 6.53 11.37 4.53
N ARG A 92 5.77 10.26 4.55
CA ARG A 92 5.06 9.78 5.74
C ARG A 92 6.00 8.91 6.57
N GLY A 93 6.26 9.31 7.83
CA GLY A 93 6.93 8.45 8.80
C GLY A 93 6.08 7.21 9.12
N ALA A 94 6.71 6.06 9.26
CA ALA A 94 6.01 4.86 9.72
C ALA A 94 5.56 5.08 11.17
N GLY A 95 4.24 5.18 11.39
CA GLY A 95 3.67 5.23 12.74
C GLY A 95 3.90 3.90 13.45
N PHE A 96 3.18 2.86 13.03
CA PHE A 96 3.43 1.48 13.40
C PHE A 96 2.89 0.57 12.30
N LEU A 97 3.44 -0.65 12.21
CA LEU A 97 2.83 -1.73 11.43
C LEU A 97 2.16 -2.73 12.38
N PRO A 98 1.06 -3.39 11.98
CA PRO A 98 0.43 -4.45 12.79
C PRO A 98 1.41 -5.55 13.21
N ASP A 99 2.35 -5.90 12.33
CA ASP A 99 3.37 -6.92 12.58
C ASP A 99 4.42 -6.54 13.64
N ASP A 100 4.53 -5.26 14.02
CA ASP A 100 5.50 -4.78 15.02
C ASP A 100 5.08 -5.12 16.49
N GLY A 101 4.17 -6.07 16.67
CA GLY A 101 3.71 -6.53 17.97
C GLY A 101 2.70 -5.58 18.64
N VAL A 102 1.71 -5.11 17.87
CA VAL A 102 0.61 -4.32 18.43
C VAL A 102 -0.33 -5.18 19.27
N ARG A 103 -0.93 -4.58 20.31
CA ARG A 103 -2.03 -5.19 21.06
C ARG A 103 -3.36 -4.69 20.52
N VAL A 104 -4.24 -5.60 20.14
CA VAL A 104 -5.60 -5.30 19.65
C VAL A 104 -6.64 -5.70 20.69
N THR A 105 -7.68 -4.89 20.86
CA THR A 105 -8.86 -5.21 21.68
C THR A 105 -10.11 -4.79 20.92
N GLY A 106 -11.16 -5.63 20.90
CA GLY A 106 -12.37 -5.35 20.11
C GLY A 106 -12.16 -5.50 18.60
N GLY A 107 -11.21 -6.34 18.19
CA GLY A 107 -10.83 -6.65 16.81
C GLY A 107 -9.79 -7.77 16.84
N ARG A 108 -9.27 -8.18 15.69
CA ARG A 108 -8.23 -9.23 15.62
C ARG A 108 -7.07 -8.83 14.72
N LEU A 109 -5.89 -9.35 15.04
CA LEU A 109 -4.80 -9.41 14.07
C LEU A 109 -5.09 -10.53 13.07
N CYS A 110 -4.78 -10.27 11.81
CA CYS A 110 -4.98 -11.20 10.71
C CYS A 110 -3.88 -11.00 9.66
N SER A 111 -3.66 -12.01 8.83
CA SER A 111 -2.70 -11.97 7.72
C SER A 111 -3.40 -11.61 6.42
N ALA A 112 -2.76 -10.77 5.59
CA ALA A 112 -3.31 -10.43 4.28
C ALA A 112 -3.34 -11.62 3.31
N VAL A 113 -2.38 -12.53 3.44
CA VAL A 113 -2.24 -13.74 2.64
C VAL A 113 -1.95 -14.90 3.60
N ASP A 114 -2.95 -15.77 3.81
CA ASP A 114 -2.83 -17.03 4.54
C ASP A 114 -3.93 -17.99 4.06
N PRO A 115 -3.67 -19.30 3.86
CA PRO A 115 -4.69 -20.27 3.47
C PRO A 115 -5.63 -20.65 4.64
N ASP A 116 -5.26 -20.37 5.89
CA ASP A 116 -6.14 -20.61 7.03
C ASP A 116 -7.14 -19.44 7.19
N PRO A 117 -8.45 -19.65 6.95
CA PRO A 117 -9.45 -18.58 7.08
C PRO A 117 -9.56 -18.00 8.50
N ALA A 118 -9.13 -18.74 9.53
CA ALA A 118 -9.09 -18.22 10.90
C ALA A 118 -7.98 -17.16 11.08
N VAL A 119 -6.94 -17.23 10.25
CA VAL A 119 -5.77 -16.33 10.28
C VAL A 119 -5.88 -15.23 9.23
N ALA A 120 -6.36 -15.56 8.03
CA ALA A 120 -6.54 -14.63 6.91
C ALA A 120 -7.49 -13.48 7.28
N CYS A 121 -7.27 -12.28 6.75
CA CYS A 121 -8.18 -11.14 6.97
C CYS A 121 -9.44 -11.20 6.12
N LEU A 122 -9.33 -11.79 4.93
CA LEU A 122 -10.39 -11.94 3.95
C LEU A 122 -10.57 -13.43 3.66
N ASP A 123 -11.79 -13.84 3.32
CA ASP A 123 -12.04 -15.21 2.87
C ASP A 123 -11.33 -15.46 1.54
N GLU A 124 -10.93 -16.71 1.29
CA GLU A 124 -10.18 -17.12 0.07
C GLU A 124 -10.93 -16.73 -1.22
N ASP A 125 -12.26 -16.79 -1.20
CA ASP A 125 -13.13 -16.42 -2.31
C ASP A 125 -13.38 -14.91 -2.44
N THR A 126 -12.85 -14.10 -1.52
CA THR A 126 -13.01 -12.64 -1.56
C THR A 126 -12.19 -12.07 -2.71
N GLN A 127 -12.78 -12.06 -3.90
CA GLN A 127 -12.23 -11.39 -5.07
C GLN A 127 -12.37 -9.88 -4.89
N GLY A 128 -11.29 -9.27 -4.44
CA GLY A 128 -11.23 -7.85 -4.16
C GLY A 128 -9.79 -7.39 -4.24
N ALA A 129 -9.38 -7.01 -5.44
CA ALA A 129 -8.07 -6.46 -5.78
C ALA A 129 -7.85 -5.09 -5.11
N SER A 130 -7.73 -5.06 -3.79
CA SER A 130 -7.08 -3.93 -3.15
C SER A 130 -5.59 -4.02 -3.47
N PRO A 131 -4.94 -2.94 -3.95
CA PRO A 131 -3.48 -2.93 -4.11
C PRO A 131 -2.74 -3.17 -2.78
N HIS A 132 -3.44 -3.11 -1.65
CA HIS A 132 -2.91 -3.47 -0.34
C HIS A 132 -2.86 -4.98 -0.07
N PHE A 133 -3.73 -5.77 -0.69
CA PHE A 133 -3.91 -7.21 -0.49
C PHE A 133 -3.62 -7.98 -1.79
N ALA A 134 -2.66 -7.49 -2.57
CA ALA A 134 -2.15 -8.20 -3.74
C ALA A 134 -1.55 -9.54 -3.31
N TYR A 135 -1.81 -10.61 -4.04
CA TYR A 135 -1.23 -11.93 -3.82
C TYR A 135 -0.05 -12.13 -4.78
N TRP A 136 1.12 -12.53 -4.26
CA TRP A 136 2.36 -12.70 -5.06
C TRP A 136 2.83 -14.16 -5.19
N TRP A 137 1.90 -15.12 -5.03
CA TRP A 137 2.09 -16.58 -5.03
C TRP A 137 2.58 -17.33 -3.78
N PRO A 138 3.27 -16.78 -2.78
CA PRO A 138 3.50 -17.56 -1.58
C PRO A 138 2.19 -17.72 -0.82
N GLU A 139 1.90 -18.93 -0.33
CA GLU A 139 0.71 -19.19 0.48
C GLU A 139 0.67 -18.32 1.75
N ARG A 140 1.83 -17.87 2.23
CA ARG A 140 1.96 -17.00 3.41
C ARG A 140 2.98 -15.90 3.17
N GLU A 141 2.65 -14.67 3.59
CA GLU A 141 3.53 -13.51 3.47
C GLU A 141 3.81 -12.87 4.84
N THR A 142 5.08 -12.85 5.25
CA THR A 142 5.51 -12.20 6.50
C THR A 142 5.48 -10.68 6.37
N GLY A 143 5.09 -9.96 7.43
CA GLY A 143 5.09 -8.49 7.43
C GLY A 143 3.91 -7.86 6.68
N ARG A 144 2.84 -8.64 6.46
CA ARG A 144 1.59 -8.21 5.83
C ARG A 144 0.39 -8.46 6.73
N GLY A 145 0.56 -8.19 8.01
CA GLY A 145 -0.51 -8.20 8.99
C GLY A 145 -1.42 -6.99 8.84
N ALA A 146 -2.69 -7.18 9.19
CA ALA A 146 -3.67 -6.12 9.34
C ALA A 146 -4.47 -6.30 10.64
N VAL A 147 -5.27 -5.29 10.96
CA VAL A 147 -6.26 -5.36 12.04
C VAL A 147 -7.63 -5.49 11.39
N ALA A 148 -8.24 -6.66 11.52
CA ALA A 148 -9.62 -6.85 11.12
C ALA A 148 -10.54 -6.22 12.16
N LEU A 149 -11.40 -5.34 11.66
CA LEU A 149 -12.41 -4.60 12.39
C LEU A 149 -13.76 -5.23 12.06
N ASP A 150 -14.58 -5.47 13.07
CA ASP A 150 -15.95 -5.96 12.90
C ASP A 150 -16.88 -5.23 13.87
N TRP A 151 -17.96 -4.66 13.35
CA TRP A 151 -18.96 -3.97 14.14
C TRP A 151 -20.31 -3.94 13.42
N THR A 152 -21.38 -4.05 14.20
CA THR A 152 -22.76 -3.96 13.70
C THR A 152 -23.51 -2.74 14.22
N ALA A 153 -22.94 -2.03 15.21
CA ALA A 153 -23.55 -0.86 15.82
C ALA A 153 -22.52 0.25 16.12
N PRO A 154 -22.93 1.53 16.01
CA PRO A 154 -22.09 2.66 16.44
C PRO A 154 -21.64 2.54 17.90
N GLY A 155 -20.44 3.04 18.19
CA GLY A 155 -19.85 2.99 19.55
C GLY A 155 -19.05 1.72 19.84
N THR A 156 -19.09 0.71 18.97
CA THR A 156 -18.18 -0.43 19.01
C THR A 156 -16.77 0.04 18.64
N ALA A 157 -15.80 -0.17 19.53
CA ALA A 157 -14.46 0.37 19.35
C ALA A 157 -13.41 -0.75 19.30
N THR A 158 -12.64 -0.78 18.23
CA THR A 158 -11.36 -1.48 18.20
C THR A 158 -10.24 -0.57 18.70
N ARG A 159 -9.44 -1.06 19.64
CA ARG A 159 -8.27 -0.36 20.17
C ARG A 159 -7.01 -1.05 19.69
N VAL A 160 -6.13 -0.28 19.06
CA VAL A 160 -4.80 -0.73 18.65
C VAL A 160 -3.77 0.01 19.47
N ARG A 161 -2.95 -0.73 20.22
CA ARG A 161 -1.89 -0.18 21.05
C ARG A 161 -0.53 -0.66 20.53
N PRO A 162 0.33 0.23 20.01
CA PRO A 162 1.68 -0.14 19.63
C PRO A 162 2.50 -0.58 20.85
N ARG A 163 3.55 -1.37 20.61
CA ARG A 163 4.43 -1.90 21.66
C ARG A 163 5.08 -0.79 22.50
N ALA A 164 5.40 0.33 21.86
CA ALA A 164 5.90 1.54 22.49
C ALA A 164 5.05 2.75 22.06
N PRO A 165 4.88 3.78 22.92
CA PRO A 165 4.26 5.03 22.52
C PRO A 165 5.00 5.67 21.34
N LEU A 166 4.24 6.17 20.38
CA LEU A 166 4.78 6.86 19.21
C LEU A 166 4.89 8.36 19.48
N SER A 167 6.02 8.94 19.11
CA SER A 167 6.14 10.40 19.09
C SER A 167 5.39 10.94 17.89
N LEU A 168 4.41 11.81 18.13
CA LEU A 168 3.69 12.56 17.10
C LEU A 168 4.26 13.98 16.92
N LYS A 169 5.44 14.27 17.48
CA LYS A 169 6.02 15.61 17.45
C LYS A 169 6.26 16.05 16.00
N GLY A 170 5.64 17.15 15.60
CA GLY A 170 5.74 17.71 14.24
C GLY A 170 4.84 17.01 13.20
N ALA A 171 3.98 16.09 13.62
CA ALA A 171 2.99 15.49 12.73
C ALA A 171 1.65 16.23 12.82
N ASP A 172 1.15 16.69 11.67
CA ASP A 172 -0.14 17.40 11.58
C ASP A 172 -1.28 16.50 11.09
N SER A 173 -0.98 15.27 10.65
CA SER A 173 -1.97 14.33 10.15
C SER A 173 -1.60 12.87 10.44
N LEU A 174 -2.62 12.02 10.53
CA LEU A 174 -2.50 10.56 10.59
C LEU A 174 -3.04 9.98 9.29
N ALA A 175 -2.22 9.18 8.61
CA ALA A 175 -2.64 8.41 7.45
C ALA A 175 -2.96 6.97 7.87
N LEU A 176 -4.10 6.45 7.40
CA LEU A 176 -4.53 5.08 7.60
C LEU A 176 -4.69 4.39 6.25
N ARG A 177 -4.38 3.09 6.22
CA ARG A 177 -4.74 2.20 5.10
C ARG A 177 -5.91 1.37 5.54
N VAL A 178 -7.03 1.53 4.85
CA VAL A 178 -8.29 0.87 5.19
C VAL A 178 -8.83 0.21 3.95
N ILE A 179 -9.34 -1.00 4.14
CA ILE A 179 -10.06 -1.74 3.11
C ILE A 179 -11.43 -2.03 3.67
N VAL A 180 -12.42 -1.88 2.81
CA VAL A 180 -13.80 -2.27 3.08
C VAL A 180 -14.05 -3.55 2.30
N PRO A 181 -14.38 -4.67 2.96
CA PRO A 181 -14.69 -5.90 2.26
C PRO A 181 -15.82 -5.71 1.24
N PRO A 182 -15.76 -6.39 0.08
CA PRO A 182 -16.83 -6.35 -0.92
C PRO A 182 -18.19 -6.65 -0.30
N GLY A 183 -19.23 -5.96 -0.77
CA GLY A 183 -20.61 -6.12 -0.26
C GLY A 183 -20.93 -5.32 1.01
N SER A 184 -19.96 -4.67 1.64
CA SER A 184 -20.22 -3.73 2.74
C SER A 184 -20.84 -2.43 2.22
N THR A 185 -21.75 -1.81 2.98
CA THR A 185 -22.34 -0.51 2.63
C THR A 185 -22.40 0.40 3.85
N GLY A 186 -22.30 1.71 3.60
CA GLY A 186 -22.45 2.72 4.67
C GLY A 186 -21.33 2.72 5.71
N THR A 187 -20.17 2.14 5.41
CA THR A 187 -19.04 2.02 6.33
C THR A 187 -18.59 3.40 6.81
N ARG A 188 -18.67 3.60 8.12
CA ARG A 188 -18.21 4.82 8.81
C ARG A 188 -17.42 4.43 10.03
N LEU A 189 -16.28 5.06 10.23
CA LEU A 189 -15.43 4.86 11.39
C LEU A 189 -14.87 6.18 11.88
N ASP A 190 -14.92 6.38 13.20
CA ASP A 190 -14.28 7.52 13.84
C ASP A 190 -12.87 7.14 14.28
N VAL A 191 -11.91 8.02 14.00
CA VAL A 191 -10.51 7.82 14.38
C VAL A 191 -10.22 8.70 15.60
N SER A 192 -9.68 8.09 16.64
CA SER A 192 -9.23 8.80 17.83
C SER A 192 -7.88 8.28 18.30
N VAL A 193 -7.03 9.18 18.79
CA VAL A 193 -5.74 8.86 19.40
C VAL A 193 -5.82 9.10 20.90
N THR A 194 -5.07 8.30 21.67
CA THR A 194 -4.92 8.48 23.12
C THR A 194 -3.44 8.56 23.44
N ASP A 195 -3.03 9.60 24.15
CA ASP A 195 -1.63 9.81 24.50
C ASP A 195 -1.20 8.99 25.73
N ALA A 196 0.09 9.04 26.08
CA ALA A 196 0.65 8.33 27.22
C ALA A 196 0.11 8.80 28.59
N ALA A 197 -0.50 9.98 28.66
CA ALA A 197 -1.17 10.51 29.84
C ALA A 197 -2.67 10.16 29.88
N GLY A 198 -3.18 9.41 28.89
CA GLY A 198 -4.58 9.00 28.79
C GLY A 198 -5.50 10.07 28.19
N ARG A 199 -4.97 11.19 27.68
CA ARG A 199 -5.77 12.21 27.00
C ARG A 199 -6.16 11.72 25.62
N ARG A 200 -7.44 11.86 25.27
CA ARG A 200 -8.00 11.40 23.99
C ARG A 200 -8.32 12.58 23.08
N ALA A 201 -7.98 12.46 21.80
CA ALA A 201 -8.38 13.39 20.75
C ALA A 201 -9.05 12.62 19.61
N THR A 202 -10.20 13.09 19.14
CA THR A 202 -10.86 12.58 17.93
C THR A 202 -10.33 13.34 16.73
N LEU A 203 -9.80 12.61 15.75
CA LEU A 203 -9.16 13.17 14.55
C LEU A 203 -10.17 13.38 13.41
N GLY A 204 -11.28 12.65 13.41
CA GLY A 204 -12.35 12.79 12.42
C GLY A 204 -13.06 11.48 12.12
N SER A 205 -13.97 11.53 11.15
CA SER A 205 -14.73 10.38 10.67
C SER A 205 -14.32 10.05 9.23
N VAL A 206 -14.08 8.77 8.95
CA VAL A 206 -13.78 8.26 7.61
C VAL A 206 -15.03 7.59 7.06
N ARG A 207 -15.37 7.92 5.81
CA ARG A 207 -16.38 7.22 5.02
C ARG A 207 -15.66 6.43 3.94
N ALA A 208 -15.91 5.13 3.89
CA ALA A 208 -15.26 4.20 2.97
C ALA A 208 -16.30 3.36 2.23
#